data_AF-A0A941JG46-F1
#
_entry.id   AF-A0A941JG46-F1
#
_cell.length_a   1.000
_cell.length_b   1.000
_cell.length_c   1.000
_cell.angle_alpha   90.00
_cell.angle_beta   90.00
_cell.angle_gamma   90.00
#
_symmetry.space_group_name_H-M   'P 1'
#
loop_
_entity.id
_entity.type
_entity.pdbx_description
1 polymer ?
#
loop_
_entity_poly.entity_id
_entity_poly.type
_entity_poly.pdbx_seq_one_letter_code
_entity_poly.pdbx_strand_id
1 'polypeptide(L)'
;MKMNLATAIASITIALVGVQAHAAPAGASAPSQGYDNAIARPESRAEVEADLALWKRAGLDKLEQGESGPDIYSAEYREAYANYLRMRRGPEYAAEVAHQAQGE
;
A
#
# COMPACT_ATOMS: atom_id res chain seq x y z
N MET A 1 -6.83 -21.96 16.84
CA MET A 1 -7.39 -22.40 15.54
C MET A 1 -6.34 -22.12 14.48
N LYS A 2 -5.69 -23.15 13.95
CA LYS A 2 -4.61 -23.03 12.96
C LYS A 2 -5.25 -23.11 11.58
N MET A 3 -5.02 -22.14 10.70
CA MET A 3 -5.50 -22.22 9.33
C MET A 3 -4.31 -22.06 8.38
N ASN A 4 -3.89 -23.21 7.84
CA ASN A 4 -2.93 -23.32 6.76
C ASN A 4 -3.73 -23.33 5.45
N LEU A 5 -3.26 -22.66 4.40
CA LEU A 5 -3.75 -22.89 3.03
C LEU A 5 -2.59 -22.96 2.03
N ALA A 6 -2.73 -23.92 1.12
CA ALA A 6 -1.67 -24.50 0.30
C ALA A 6 -1.49 -23.86 -1.10
N THR A 7 -0.30 -24.11 -1.64
CA THR A 7 0.39 -23.74 -2.88
C THR A 7 -0.29 -24.14 -4.21
N ALA A 8 -0.07 -23.37 -5.31
CA ALA A 8 0.20 -23.83 -6.70
C ALA A 8 0.44 -22.62 -7.66
N ILE A 9 1.69 -22.25 -8.04
CA ILE A 9 2.49 -22.57 -9.25
C ILE A 9 1.99 -21.97 -10.59
N ALA A 10 2.78 -21.07 -11.23
CA ALA A 10 3.33 -21.19 -12.60
C ALA A 10 3.94 -19.86 -13.18
N SER A 11 5.27 -19.71 -13.06
CA SER A 11 6.28 -19.40 -14.09
C SER A 11 6.18 -18.27 -15.16
N ILE A 12 7.24 -17.41 -15.14
CA ILE A 12 8.08 -16.87 -16.26
C ILE A 12 7.50 -15.65 -17.03
N THR A 13 8.12 -14.46 -17.05
CA THR A 13 9.31 -14.12 -17.88
C THR A 13 9.98 -12.80 -17.42
N ILE A 14 11.32 -12.75 -17.56
CA ILE A 14 12.28 -11.67 -17.24
C ILE A 14 12.25 -10.53 -18.28
N ALA A 15 12.43 -9.27 -17.85
CA ALA A 15 13.20 -8.26 -18.61
C ALA A 15 13.70 -7.13 -17.70
N LEU A 16 15.02 -7.02 -17.58
CA LEU A 16 15.76 -5.91 -16.99
C LEU A 16 15.97 -4.84 -18.07
N VAL A 17 15.43 -3.63 -17.89
CA VAL A 17 15.77 -2.39 -18.63
C VAL A 17 15.40 -1.25 -17.68
N GLY A 18 16.17 -0.21 -17.36
CA GLY A 18 17.36 0.41 -17.89
C GLY A 18 17.28 1.87 -17.39
N VAL A 19 18.37 2.43 -16.86
CA VAL A 19 18.44 3.79 -16.31
C VAL A 19 17.81 4.82 -17.25
N GLN A 20 17.02 5.74 -16.72
CA GLN A 20 16.77 7.02 -17.37
C GLN A 20 16.82 8.17 -16.36
N ALA A 21 17.98 8.82 -16.30
CA ALA A 21 18.10 10.16 -15.74
C ALA A 21 17.46 11.15 -16.74
N HIS A 22 16.31 11.70 -16.38
CA HIS A 22 15.71 12.81 -17.11
C HIS A 22 15.89 14.09 -16.30
N ALA A 23 16.84 14.94 -16.72
CA ALA A 23 16.81 16.36 -16.39
C ALA A 23 15.88 17.05 -17.42
N ALA A 24 14.79 17.65 -16.95
CA ALA A 24 13.85 18.44 -17.76
C ALA A 24 13.16 19.51 -16.89
N PRO A 25 12.69 20.63 -17.48
CA PRO A 25 12.92 21.97 -16.97
C PRO A 25 11.83 22.56 -16.07
N ALA A 26 12.18 23.67 -15.42
CA ALA A 26 11.28 24.54 -14.68
C ALA A 26 10.10 24.98 -15.56
N GLY A 27 8.92 24.49 -15.20
CA GLY A 27 7.63 24.79 -15.80
C GLY A 27 6.57 24.08 -14.97
N ALA A 28 6.36 24.57 -13.74
CA ALA A 28 5.41 24.02 -12.79
C ALA A 28 3.97 24.21 -13.30
N SER A 29 3.56 23.30 -14.19
CA SER A 29 2.15 22.95 -14.32
C SER A 29 1.84 22.07 -13.12
N ALA A 30 1.34 22.67 -12.04
CA ALA A 30 0.80 21.90 -10.93
C ALA A 30 -0.28 20.98 -11.51
N PRO A 31 -0.14 19.64 -11.44
CA PRO A 31 -1.22 18.78 -11.87
C PRO A 31 -2.40 19.12 -10.98
N SER A 32 -3.51 19.51 -11.60
CA SER A 32 -4.80 19.62 -10.95
C SER A 32 -5.18 18.23 -10.44
N GLN A 33 -4.72 17.88 -9.23
CA GLN A 33 -5.06 16.68 -8.47
C GLN A 33 -6.49 16.81 -7.93
N GLY A 34 -7.45 17.07 -8.82
CA GLY A 34 -8.87 17.09 -8.51
C GLY A 34 -9.43 15.70 -8.74
N TYR A 35 -9.85 15.04 -7.66
CA TYR A 35 -10.60 13.78 -7.65
C TYR A 35 -9.86 12.47 -8.01
N ASP A 36 -8.63 12.49 -8.53
CA ASP A 36 -7.80 11.27 -8.77
C ASP A 36 -7.11 10.70 -7.50
N ASN A 37 -7.60 11.06 -6.31
CA ASN A 37 -7.10 10.54 -5.02
C ASN A 37 -7.83 9.26 -4.57
N ALA A 38 -8.52 8.59 -5.49
CA ALA A 38 -9.10 7.27 -5.25
C ALA A 38 -7.96 6.28 -5.06
N ILE A 39 -7.89 5.65 -3.88
CA ILE A 39 -6.91 4.59 -3.70
C ILE A 39 -7.35 3.39 -4.54
N ALA A 40 -6.52 2.96 -5.48
CA ALA A 40 -6.77 1.77 -6.29
C ALA A 40 -6.97 0.53 -5.40
N ARG A 41 -7.78 -0.43 -5.83
CA ARG A 41 -7.84 -1.73 -5.16
C ARG A 41 -6.55 -2.51 -5.47
N PRO A 42 -6.03 -3.29 -4.52
CA PRO A 42 -4.88 -4.16 -4.79
C PRO A 42 -5.31 -5.27 -5.75
N GLU A 43 -4.52 -5.52 -6.80
CA GLU A 43 -4.83 -6.51 -7.84
C GLU A 43 -3.96 -7.77 -7.73
N SER A 44 -2.91 -7.72 -6.89
CA SER A 44 -1.98 -8.82 -6.65
C SER A 44 -1.83 -9.16 -5.16
N ARG A 45 -1.30 -10.36 -4.88
CA ARG A 45 -1.02 -10.82 -3.52
C ARG A 45 0.00 -9.91 -2.82
N ALA A 46 1.09 -9.57 -3.49
CA ALA A 46 2.09 -8.62 -3.00
C ALA A 46 1.46 -7.25 -2.64
N GLU A 47 0.51 -6.75 -3.43
CA GLU A 47 -0.21 -5.51 -3.11
C GLU A 47 -1.13 -5.63 -1.90
N VAL A 48 -1.84 -6.74 -1.75
CA VAL A 48 -2.65 -7.01 -0.55
C VAL A 48 -1.77 -7.07 0.70
N GLU A 49 -0.62 -7.72 0.63
CA GLU A 49 0.31 -7.82 1.75
C GLU A 49 0.98 -6.48 2.05
N ALA A 50 1.30 -5.68 1.03
CA ALA A 50 1.80 -4.33 1.21
C ALA A 50 0.75 -3.42 1.87
N ASP A 51 -0.51 -3.52 1.45
CA ASP A 51 -1.62 -2.77 2.05
C ASP A 51 -1.80 -3.14 3.53
N LEU A 52 -1.74 -4.44 3.84
CA LEU A 52 -1.81 -4.94 5.22
C LEU A 52 -0.60 -4.50 6.07
N ALA A 53 0.60 -4.46 5.48
CA ALA A 53 1.80 -3.98 6.17
C ALA A 53 1.67 -2.48 6.52
N LEU A 54 1.16 -1.67 5.60
CA LEU A 54 0.90 -0.25 5.86
C LEU A 54 -0.23 -0.04 6.87
N TRP A 55 -1.28 -0.86 6.83
CA TRP A 55 -2.38 -0.86 7.82
C TRP A 55 -1.86 -1.06 9.24
N LYS A 56 -1.01 -2.09 9.43
CA LYS A 56 -0.34 -2.39 10.70
C LYS A 56 0.65 -1.30 11.11
N ARG A 57 1.43 -0.77 10.16
CA ARG A 57 2.39 0.32 10.40
C ARG A 57 1.67 1.59 10.88
N ALA A 58 0.45 1.84 10.40
CA ALA A 58 -0.40 2.93 10.86
C ALA A 58 -1.07 2.67 12.22
N GLY A 59 -0.99 1.46 12.76
CA GLY A 59 -1.58 1.07 14.05
C GLY A 59 -3.07 0.71 13.98
N LEU A 60 -3.65 0.64 12.77
CA LEU A 60 -5.08 0.34 12.59
C LEU A 60 -5.43 -1.08 13.04
N ASP A 61 -4.49 -2.02 12.96
CA ASP A 61 -4.69 -3.40 13.42
C ASP A 61 -5.03 -3.48 14.92
N LYS A 62 -4.51 -2.57 15.73
CA LYS A 62 -4.78 -2.52 17.18
C LYS A 62 -6.13 -1.88 17.48
N LEU A 63 -6.52 -0.88 16.67
CA LEU A 63 -7.78 -0.17 16.83
C LEU A 63 -8.99 -1.03 16.39
N GLU A 64 -8.76 -2.06 15.56
CA GLU A 64 -9.79 -3.00 15.12
C GLU A 64 -10.00 -4.21 16.06
N GLN A 65 -9.12 -4.43 17.03
CA GLN A 65 -9.13 -5.64 17.88
C GLN A 65 -10.16 -5.64 19.02
N GLY A 66 -11.03 -4.64 19.14
CA GLY A 66 -12.05 -4.55 20.19
C GLY A 66 -13.29 -5.41 19.94
N GLU A 67 -13.93 -5.93 21.00
CA GLU A 67 -15.18 -6.71 20.91
C GLU A 67 -16.35 -5.94 20.24
N SER A 68 -16.32 -4.60 20.30
CA SER A 68 -17.32 -3.73 19.67
C SER A 68 -16.96 -3.30 18.25
N GLY A 69 -15.84 -3.77 17.70
CA GLY A 69 -15.26 -3.26 16.45
C GLY A 69 -14.55 -1.89 16.64
N PRO A 70 -13.94 -1.35 15.58
CA PRO A 70 -13.23 -0.09 15.65
C PRO A 70 -14.19 1.10 15.87
N ASP A 71 -13.84 1.99 16.79
CA ASP A 71 -14.46 3.31 16.86
C ASP A 71 -13.89 4.21 15.76
N ILE A 72 -14.52 4.17 14.59
CA ILE A 72 -14.13 4.93 13.40
C ILE A 72 -14.27 6.45 13.57
N TYR A 73 -15.00 6.92 14.59
CA TYR A 73 -15.18 8.34 14.86
C TYR A 73 -14.15 8.90 15.83
N SER A 74 -13.42 8.03 16.53
CA SER A 74 -12.34 8.41 17.43
C SER A 74 -11.27 9.24 16.71
N ALA A 75 -10.67 10.19 17.44
CA ALA A 75 -9.56 10.99 16.91
C ALA A 75 -8.38 10.09 16.52
N GLU A 76 -8.11 9.06 17.33
CA GLU A 76 -7.00 8.12 17.14
C GLU A 76 -7.17 7.29 15.87
N TYR A 77 -8.37 6.76 15.58
CA TYR A 77 -8.65 6.06 14.33
C TYR A 77 -8.48 6.98 13.12
N ARG A 78 -9.00 8.21 13.19
CA ARG A 78 -8.90 9.18 12.09
C ARG A 78 -7.45 9.56 11.80
N GLU A 79 -6.63 9.73 12.83
CA GLU A 79 -5.20 10.02 12.68
C GLU A 79 -4.44 8.82 12.08
N ALA A 80 -4.65 7.62 12.63
CA ALA A 80 -4.08 6.39 12.10
C ALA A 80 -4.46 6.18 10.63
N TYR A 81 -5.74 6.38 10.30
CA TYR A 81 -6.25 6.24 8.94
C TYR A 81 -5.67 7.29 7.98
N ALA A 82 -5.52 8.55 8.41
CA ALA A 82 -4.84 9.57 7.62
C ALA A 82 -3.37 9.21 7.33
N ASN A 83 -2.68 8.66 8.32
CA ASN A 83 -1.31 8.17 8.15
C ASN A 83 -1.22 6.99 7.18
N TYR A 84 -2.15 6.03 7.27
CA TYR A 84 -2.27 4.94 6.30
C TYR A 84 -2.47 5.47 4.88
N LEU A 85 -3.42 6.39 4.66
CA LEU A 85 -3.67 6.97 3.34
C LEU A 85 -2.47 7.74 2.80
N ARG A 86 -1.73 8.46 3.65
CA ARG A 86 -0.49 9.15 3.26
C ARG A 86 0.54 8.17 2.74
N MET A 87 0.80 7.09 3.47
CA MET A 87 1.76 6.06 3.04
C MET A 87 1.30 5.33 1.78
N ARG A 88 -0.01 5.04 1.69
CA ARG A 88 -0.58 4.30 0.55
C ARG A 88 -0.54 5.09 -0.76
N ARG A 89 -0.65 6.42 -0.67
CA ARG A 89 -0.49 7.33 -1.82
C ARG A 89 0.96 7.71 -2.08
N GLY A 90 1.85 7.39 -1.15
CA GLY A 90 3.26 7.77 -1.20
C GLY A 90 4.14 6.69 -1.84
N PRO A 91 5.44 7.00 -2.01
CA PRO A 91 6.43 6.03 -2.47
C PRO A 91 6.56 4.82 -1.54
N GLU A 92 6.13 4.93 -0.27
CA GLU A 92 6.16 3.84 0.70
C GLU A 92 5.36 2.63 0.23
N TYR A 93 4.23 2.81 -0.46
CA TYR A 93 3.43 1.69 -0.98
C TYR A 93 4.20 0.91 -2.05
N ALA A 94 4.76 1.61 -3.05
CA ALA A 94 5.51 0.95 -4.12
C ALA A 94 6.75 0.21 -3.59
N ALA A 95 7.44 0.78 -2.60
CA ALA A 95 8.57 0.13 -1.93
C ALA A 95 8.14 -1.15 -1.19
N GLU A 96 7.01 -1.10 -0.48
CA GLU A 96 6.48 -2.26 0.23
C GLU A 96 6.00 -3.35 -0.75
N VAL A 97 5.31 -2.98 -1.84
CA VAL A 97 4.93 -3.93 -2.91
C VAL A 97 6.15 -4.63 -3.48
N ALA A 98 7.22 -3.89 -3.79
CA ALA A 98 8.46 -4.47 -4.31
C ALA A 98 9.13 -5.41 -3.30
N HIS A 99 9.07 -5.09 -2.00
CA HIS A 99 9.57 -5.96 -0.93
C HIS A 99 8.76 -7.26 -0.84
N GLN A 100 7.43 -7.18 -0.86
CA GLN A 100 6.58 -8.37 -0.80
C GLN A 100 6.76 -9.26 -2.04
N ALA A 101 6.84 -8.67 -3.24
CA ALA A 101 7.05 -9.40 -4.49
C ALA A 101 8.41 -10.11 -4.58
N GLN A 102 9.41 -9.72 -3.77
CA GLN A 102 10.71 -10.39 -3.69
C GLN A 102 10.73 -11.56 -2.69
N GLY A 103 9.74 -11.61 -1.78
CA GLY A 103 9.60 -12.68 -0.79
C GLY A 103 8.70 -13.83 -1.24
N GLU A 104 8.00 -13.69 -2.37
CA GLU A 104 7.24 -14.74 -3.06
C GLU A 104 8.15 -15.65 -3.91
#